data_AF-A0A6J7EPB0-F1
#
_entry.id   AF-A0A6J7EPB0-F1
#
_cell.length_a   1.000
_cell.length_b   1.000
_cell.length_c   1.000
_cell.angle_alpha   90.00
_cell.angle_beta   90.00
_cell.angle_gamma   90.00
#
_symmetry.space_group_name_H-M   'P 1'
#
loop_
_entity.id
_entity.type
_entity.pdbx_description
1 polymer ?
#
loop_
_entity_poly.entity_id
_entity_poly.type
_entity_poly.pdbx_seq_one_letter_code
_entity_poly.pdbx_strand_id
1 'polypeptide(L)'
;MVQAARETNAKKVLVATETGMLHQLTKANPLTIFQPVNRAAVCKYMKMITPAKLLRSLRDMTDEVTVDDAIAARARSSVERMIAIGTPSPRGE
;
A
#
# COMPACT_ATOMS: atom_id res chain seq x y z
N MET A 1 9.80 -3.67 -1.24
CA MET A 1 10.43 -2.40 -1.68
C MET A 1 10.92 -1.54 -0.51
N VAL A 2 10.08 -1.24 0.50
CA VAL A 2 10.49 -0.40 1.64
C VAL A 2 11.67 -0.98 2.42
N GLN A 3 11.71 -2.30 2.66
CA GLN A 3 12.88 -2.94 3.27
C GLN A 3 14.17 -2.72 2.45
N ALA A 4 14.13 -3.04 1.15
CA ALA A 4 15.26 -2.81 0.24
C ALA A 4 15.67 -1.33 0.18
N ALA A 5 14.73 -0.39 0.33
CA ALA A 5 15.03 1.03 0.40
C ALA A 5 15.82 1.41 1.66
N ARG A 6 15.58 0.75 2.80
CA ARG A 6 16.35 0.98 4.04
C ARG A 6 17.78 0.44 3.95
N GLU A 7 17.97 -0.66 3.22
CA GLU A 7 19.24 -1.37 3.12
C GLU A 7 20.14 -0.84 1.99
N THR A 8 19.56 -0.18 0.99
CA THR A 8 20.33 0.29 -0.18
C THR A 8 21.19 1.50 0.13
N ASN A 9 22.43 1.45 -0.35
CA ASN A 9 23.38 2.58 -0.36
C ASN A 9 23.48 3.24 -1.75
N ALA A 10 22.61 2.85 -2.69
CA ALA A 10 22.61 3.43 -4.03
C ALA A 10 22.26 4.92 -3.96
N LYS A 11 22.97 5.76 -4.72
CA LYS A 11 22.64 7.19 -4.81
C LYS A 11 21.29 7.45 -5.48
N LYS A 12 20.89 6.56 -6.40
CA LYS A 12 19.67 6.72 -7.20
C LYS A 12 19.03 5.36 -7.50
N VAL A 13 17.71 5.29 -7.40
CA VAL A 13 16.90 4.09 -7.68
C VAL A 13 15.73 4.47 -8.58
N LEU A 14 15.52 3.67 -9.64
CA LEU A 14 14.35 3.79 -10.52
C LEU A 14 13.20 2.95 -9.97
N VAL A 15 12.02 3.55 -9.87
CA VAL A 15 10.83 2.95 -9.26
C VAL A 15 9.76 2.74 -10.33
N ALA A 16 9.46 1.47 -10.62
CA ALA A 16 8.48 1.06 -11.63
C ALA A 16 7.18 0.57 -10.97
N THR A 17 6.53 1.44 -10.20
CA THR A 17 5.20 1.19 -9.60
C THR A 17 4.44 2.52 -9.50
N GLU A 18 3.31 2.53 -8.81
CA GLU A 18 2.52 3.73 -8.57
C GLU A 18 3.35 4.82 -7.85
N THR A 19 3.22 6.07 -8.31
CA THR A 19 4.08 7.19 -7.86
C THR A 19 3.93 7.55 -6.38
N GLY A 20 2.82 7.20 -5.73
CA GLY A 20 2.61 7.37 -4.29
C GLY A 20 3.58 6.54 -3.44
N MET A 21 4.17 5.47 -3.97
CA MET A 21 5.20 4.70 -3.28
C MET A 21 6.46 5.55 -3.00
N LEU A 22 6.75 6.55 -3.83
CA LEU A 22 7.93 7.41 -3.67
C LEU A 22 7.97 8.10 -2.30
N HIS A 23 6.82 8.52 -1.78
CA HIS A 23 6.74 9.15 -0.46
C HIS A 23 7.25 8.21 0.64
N GLN A 24 6.81 6.95 0.64
CA GLN A 24 7.24 5.95 1.64
C GLN A 24 8.72 5.58 1.48
N LEU A 25 9.22 5.48 0.25
CA LEU A 25 10.62 5.16 -0.01
C LEU A 25 11.55 6.29 0.46
N THR A 26 11.25 7.54 0.12
CA THR A 26 12.00 8.71 0.60
C THR A 26 11.94 8.86 2.11
N LYS A 27 10.80 8.55 2.74
CA LYS A 27 10.69 8.53 4.21
C LYS A 27 11.55 7.44 4.84
N ALA A 28 11.64 6.28 4.20
CA ALA A 28 12.43 5.15 4.69
C ALA A 28 13.94 5.32 4.49
N ASN A 29 14.35 6.04 3.45
CA ASN A 29 15.74 6.37 3.17
C ASN A 29 15.83 7.76 2.51
N PRO A 30 16.09 8.82 3.29
CA PRO A 30 16.19 10.18 2.76
C PRO A 30 17.45 10.45 1.91
N LEU A 31 18.46 9.57 1.96
CA LEU A 31 19.74 9.78 1.29
C LEU A 31 19.71 9.33 -0.18
N THR A 32 18.88 8.34 -0.52
CA THR A 32 18.74 7.82 -1.88
C THR A 32 17.71 8.61 -2.68
N ILE A 33 18.04 8.94 -3.93
CA ILE A 33 17.12 9.58 -4.87
C ILE A 33 16.23 8.52 -5.53
N PHE A 34 14.95 8.47 -5.15
CA PHE A 34 13.95 7.62 -5.80
C PHE A 34 13.27 8.35 -6.95
N GLN A 35 13.41 7.85 -8.18
CA GLN A 35 12.81 8.44 -9.38
C GLN A 35 11.80 7.48 -10.01
N PRO A 36 10.57 7.92 -10.33
CA PRO A 36 9.62 7.07 -11.05
C PRO A 36 10.09 6.83 -12.48
N VAL A 37 9.91 5.61 -12.98
CA VAL A 37 10.12 5.29 -14.40
C VAL A 37 9.09 6.01 -15.27
N ASN A 38 7.83 6.02 -14.82
CA ASN A 38 6.74 6.74 -15.48
C ASN A 38 6.07 7.70 -14.47
N ARG A 39 6.16 9.01 -14.73
CA ARG A 39 5.53 10.04 -13.88
C ARG A 39 4.00 10.01 -13.95
N ALA A 40 3.42 9.45 -15.02
CA ALA A 40 1.98 9.31 -15.19
C ALA A 40 1.41 8.02 -14.57
N ALA A 41 2.24 7.18 -13.91
CA ALA A 41 1.78 5.98 -13.19
C ALA A 41 1.05 6.36 -11.89
N VAL A 42 -0.14 6.92 -12.02
CA VAL A 42 -1.01 7.36 -10.94
C VAL A 42 -2.30 6.54 -10.99
N CYS A 43 -2.61 5.81 -9.92
CA CYS A 43 -3.87 5.09 -9.83
C CYS A 43 -5.01 6.06 -9.44
N LYS A 44 -5.87 6.38 -10.40
CA LYS A 44 -7.03 7.29 -10.20
C LYS A 44 -7.89 6.86 -9.00
N TYR A 45 -8.17 5.56 -8.87
CA TYR A 45 -9.02 5.04 -7.80
C TYR A 45 -8.39 5.22 -6.40
N MET A 46 -7.07 5.00 -6.27
CA MET A 46 -6.36 5.25 -5.01
C MET A 46 -6.44 6.73 -4.59
N LYS A 47 -6.41 7.67 -5.55
CA LYS A 47 -6.49 9.11 -5.27
C LYS A 47 -7.91 9.62 -5.02
N MET A 48 -8.93 8.76 -5.08
CA MET A 48 -10.29 9.14 -4.67
C MET A 48 -10.43 9.31 -3.16
N ILE A 49 -9.52 8.71 -2.38
CA ILE A 49 -9.45 8.85 -0.92
C ILE A 49 -8.75 10.18 -0.60
N THR A 50 -9.43 11.04 0.18
CA THR A 50 -8.92 12.36 0.57
C THR A 50 -9.04 12.55 2.08
N PRO A 51 -8.22 13.42 2.71
CA PRO A 51 -8.31 13.69 4.14
C PRO A 51 -9.72 14.12 4.61
N ALA A 52 -10.42 14.92 3.80
CA ALA A 52 -11.79 15.34 4.10
C ALA A 52 -12.79 14.18 4.09
N LYS A 53 -12.66 13.24 3.13
CA LYS A 53 -13.51 12.03 3.08
C LYS A 53 -13.20 11.09 4.24
N LEU A 54 -11.92 10.92 4.59
CA LEU A 54 -11.50 10.13 5.74
C LEU A 54 -12.07 10.70 7.04
N LEU A 55 -11.94 12.01 7.25
CA LEU A 55 -12.50 12.68 8.43
C LEU A 55 -14.02 12.47 8.53
N ARG A 56 -14.74 12.62 7.43
CA ARG A 56 -16.19 12.38 7.39
C ARG A 56 -16.53 10.93 7.74
N SER A 57 -15.86 9.96 7.12
CA SER A 57 -16.10 8.53 7.38
C SER A 57 -15.87 8.19 8.86
N LEU A 58 -14.81 8.73 9.47
CA LEU A 58 -14.53 8.54 10.91
C LEU A 58 -15.54 9.23 11.83
N ARG A 59 -15.95 10.45 11.50
CA ARG A 59 -16.89 11.24 12.32
C ARG A 59 -18.30 10.66 12.29
N ASP A 60 -18.74 10.26 11.09
CA ASP A 60 -20.12 9.84 10.84
C ASP A 60 -20.27 8.30 10.86
N MET A 61 -19.16 7.57 11.06
CA MET A 61 -19.08 6.10 11.03
C MET A 61 -19.73 5.50 9.76
N THR A 62 -19.47 6.13 8.61
CA THR A 62 -20.04 5.74 7.31
C THR A 62 -19.07 4.93 6.47
N ASP A 63 -19.59 4.40 5.37
CA ASP A 63 -18.84 3.63 4.36
C ASP A 63 -18.45 2.21 4.85
N GLU A 64 -19.29 1.60 5.70
CA GLU A 64 -19.14 0.20 6.13
C GLU A 64 -19.13 -0.75 4.93
N VAL A 65 -18.11 -1.61 4.87
CA VAL A 65 -17.96 -2.61 3.81
C VAL A 65 -18.60 -3.90 4.29
N THR A 66 -19.73 -4.25 3.67
CA THR A 66 -20.39 -5.54 3.88
C THR A 66 -20.07 -6.49 2.74
N VAL A 67 -19.91 -7.77 3.07
CA VAL A 67 -19.68 -8.86 2.11
C VAL A 67 -20.62 -9.98 2.49
N ASP A 68 -21.27 -10.59 1.51
CA ASP A 68 -22.11 -11.77 1.71
C ASP A 68 -21.33 -12.89 2.41
N ASP A 69 -21.92 -13.52 3.43
CA ASP A 69 -21.25 -14.49 4.29
C ASP A 69 -20.70 -15.70 3.53
N ALA A 70 -21.42 -16.18 2.50
CA ALA A 70 -20.97 -17.31 1.70
C ALA A 70 -19.77 -16.93 0.83
N ILE A 71 -19.75 -15.70 0.30
CA ILE A 71 -18.59 -15.15 -0.42
C ILE A 71 -17.41 -14.97 0.54
N ALA A 72 -17.64 -14.36 1.70
CA ALA A 72 -16.61 -14.09 2.70
C ALA A 72 -15.93 -15.37 3.18
N ALA A 73 -16.70 -16.43 3.48
CA ALA A 73 -16.17 -17.72 3.90
C ALA A 73 -15.25 -18.35 2.85
N ARG A 74 -15.65 -18.31 1.57
CA ARG A 74 -14.86 -18.85 0.46
C ARG A 74 -13.58 -18.04 0.22
N ALA A 75 -13.68 -16.71 0.23
CA ALA A 75 -12.53 -15.82 0.04
C ALA A 75 -11.52 -15.97 1.19
N ARG A 76 -12.00 -16.07 2.43
CA ARG A 76 -11.19 -16.25 3.64
C ARG A 76 -10.28 -17.47 3.55
N SER A 77 -10.81 -18.62 3.12
CA SER A 77 -10.01 -19.85 2.97
C SER A 77 -8.80 -19.68 2.03
N SER A 78 -8.93 -18.87 0.97
CA SER A 78 -7.83 -18.59 0.06
C SER A 78 -6.78 -17.67 0.68
N VAL A 79 -7.23 -16.63 1.40
CA VAL A 79 -6.34 -15.68 2.10
C VAL A 79 -5.59 -16.35 3.24
N GLU A 80 -6.26 -17.18 4.04
CA GLU A 80 -5.64 -17.92 5.15
C GLU A 80 -4.54 -18.87 4.66
N ARG A 81 -4.77 -19.56 3.52
CA ARG A 81 -3.75 -20.40 2.89
C ARG A 81 -2.55 -19.59 2.39
N MET A 82 -2.77 -18.41 1.81
CA MET A 82 -1.70 -17.50 1.40
C MET A 82 -0.86 -17.06 2.61
N ILE A 83 -1.50 -16.73 3.73
CA ILE A 83 -0.82 -16.32 4.96
C ILE A 83 -0.03 -17.49 5.56
N ALA A 84 -0.59 -18.70 5.59
CA ALA A 84 0.04 -19.88 6.18
C ALA A 84 1.37 -20.27 5.53
N ILE A 85 1.57 -19.90 4.25
CA ILE A 85 2.82 -20.17 3.50
C ILE A 85 3.68 -18.93 3.30
N GLY A 86 3.14 -17.74 3.55
CA GLY A 86 3.81 -16.47 3.33
C GLY A 86 4.66 -16.05 4.53
N THR A 87 5.63 -15.16 4.29
CA THR A 87 6.31 -14.42 5.36
C THR A 87 5.61 -13.08 5.52
N PRO A 88 4.70 -12.91 6.50
CA PRO A 88 4.00 -11.65 6.70
C PRO A 88 4.98 -10.53 7.03
N SER A 89 4.58 -9.30 6.69
CA SER A 89 5.26 -8.10 7.15
C SER A 89 5.43 -8.14 8.67
N PRO A 90 6.55 -7.68 9.26
CA PRO A 90 6.76 -7.63 10.71
C PRO A 90 5.70 -6.85 11.48
N ARG A 91 4.84 -6.08 10.78
CA ARG A 91 3.73 -5.32 11.36
C ARG A 91 2.36 -6.00 11.28
N GLY A 92 2.28 -7.20 10.70
CA GLY A 92 1.01 -7.95 10.61
C GLY A 92 -0.07 -7.27 9.77
N GLU A 93 0.31 -6.39 8.84
CA GLU A 93 -0.57 -5.89 7.77
C GLU A 93 -0.39 -6.74 6.51
#